data_AF-A0A0W0YVG9-F1
#
_entry.id   AF-A0A0W0YVG9-F1
#
_cell.length_a   1.000
_cell.length_b   1.000
_cell.length_c   1.000
_cell.angle_alpha   90.00
_cell.angle_beta   90.00
_cell.angle_gamma   90.00
#
_symmetry.space_group_name_H-M   'P 1'
#
loop_
_entity.id
_entity.type
_entity.pdbx_description
1 polymer ?
#
loop_
_entity_poly.entity_id
_entity_poly.type
_entity_poly.pdbx_seq_one_letter_code
_entity_poly.pdbx_strand_id
1 'polypeptide(L)'
;MFTKLNKFSKLSRNLYLGGNTSIVRFYSNHNWKKFNESSCSIESVLLEGKKSFPDIFQDNTVEFTAIKNSVQNQDELTQMMKGFGRYKGHDGTSIGSLMVFAPERRSLQITGALMPLLVKTPPKNNDFGQFVRHFHVQQVIPSLPVLNMLMQREKYFNWVYSIVSDSATREEHPLIHQYFNQAKAELLKRREKEIITLSDSELTELAVRRVADALLKQEMDTTLSTIAEEKIESLIEQGKLEALPLVSAIDANTFIGVPESPLKSYPDRFTVLMAGGPGSGKSITTESFALQLQQQTGYSLDELALLTVDRKRTIYYDDDCVKGTHKKHIGTLTHDEAVVTYNMSGEFLSRRMDQNKKVPNVFKEMCNIWPTWLDIGLKKDGTYLITVSTRKPEKAVEGVIKRGIENNDFITPPEYVLNSYRSVSERFPQVIQENQSKKVIISVVNNELAIENKFNKEQEQELEDNKPAVVVDCETNTIYIVNLLQYVDFINQSQLNSKATSAQELYENADLSIATSIKRAIDPSKFGSTKIAFVRPDIKSTAINELEKNIVGVVQEGELNVLDKDHFEALRLTAPEHFEALGTVASKISPSFCTIL
;
A
#
# COMPACT_ATOMS: atom_id res chain seq x y z
N MET A 1 25.14 38.75 -20.64
CA MET A 1 24.64 38.53 -22.01
C MET A 1 24.54 37.04 -22.24
N PHE A 2 23.39 36.60 -22.77
CA PHE A 2 22.96 35.23 -23.07
C PHE A 2 24.05 34.38 -23.77
N THR A 3 24.18 33.07 -23.52
CA THR A 3 23.47 31.96 -24.20
C THR A 3 23.99 30.61 -23.62
N LYS A 4 23.17 29.69 -23.08
CA LYS A 4 22.37 28.58 -23.68
C LYS A 4 23.06 27.19 -23.67
N LEU A 5 22.29 26.20 -23.17
CA LEU A 5 22.27 24.75 -23.47
C LEU A 5 23.43 23.90 -22.92
N ASN A 6 23.21 22.87 -22.09
CA ASN A 6 22.38 21.69 -22.38
C ASN A 6 21.46 21.24 -21.24
N LYS A 7 20.21 20.96 -21.64
CA LYS A 7 19.17 20.24 -20.92
C LYS A 7 19.34 18.73 -21.10
N PHE A 8 18.69 17.99 -20.18
CA PHE A 8 18.35 16.57 -20.19
C PHE A 8 19.43 15.58 -19.73
N SER A 9 19.37 15.22 -18.44
CA SER A 9 19.29 13.81 -18.08
C SER A 9 18.67 13.60 -16.69
N LYS A 10 17.68 12.71 -16.66
CA LYS A 10 17.19 11.91 -15.52
C LYS A 10 16.50 12.66 -14.36
N LEU A 11 15.22 12.94 -14.60
CA LEU A 11 14.17 12.94 -13.57
C LEU A 11 14.17 11.59 -12.83
N SER A 12 14.87 11.50 -11.71
CA SER A 12 14.65 10.47 -10.71
C SER A 12 13.41 10.83 -9.89
N ARG A 13 12.22 10.56 -10.43
CA ARG A 13 10.97 10.60 -9.65
C ARG A 13 10.79 9.28 -8.92
N ASN A 14 11.47 9.14 -7.79
CA ASN A 14 11.07 8.16 -6.78
C ASN A 14 9.89 8.79 -6.01
N LEU A 15 8.71 8.20 -6.15
CA LEU A 15 7.51 8.57 -5.40
C LEU A 15 7.65 8.10 -3.96
N TYR A 16 7.96 9.06 -3.09
CA TYR A 16 8.01 8.98 -1.65
C TYR A 16 6.66 8.58 -1.07
N LEU A 17 6.55 7.43 -0.41
CA LEU A 17 5.64 7.29 0.73
C LEU A 17 6.33 6.51 1.83
N GLY A 18 6.32 7.15 2.99
CA GLY A 18 6.91 6.66 4.22
C GLY A 18 7.94 7.64 4.72
N GLY A 19 7.58 8.35 5.79
CA GLY A 19 8.49 9.24 6.52
C GLY A 19 8.25 10.71 6.19
N ASN A 20 7.43 11.35 7.03
CA ASN A 20 7.59 12.71 7.56
C ASN A 20 6.23 13.16 8.12
N THR A 21 5.90 12.73 9.35
CA THR A 21 4.97 13.52 10.17
C THR A 21 5.75 14.70 10.75
N SER A 22 6.03 15.69 9.89
CA SER A 22 6.30 17.04 10.36
C SER A 22 4.96 17.64 10.81
N ILE A 23 4.94 18.27 11.97
CA ILE A 23 3.73 18.77 12.62
C ILE A 23 3.20 19.99 11.89
N VAL A 24 2.01 19.90 11.29
CA VAL A 24 1.39 21.05 10.63
C VAL A 24 -0.09 21.19 11.14
N ARG A 25 -0.61 22.42 11.30
CA ARG A 25 -1.88 22.78 12.04
C ARG A 25 -3.12 22.75 11.14
N PHE A 26 -4.17 21.95 11.40
CA PHE A 26 -5.29 21.81 10.42
C PHE A 26 -6.68 21.50 10.99
N TYR A 27 -7.69 22.26 10.56
CA TYR A 27 -9.12 21.92 10.43
C TYR A 27 -9.83 21.05 11.48
N SER A 28 -10.33 21.69 12.55
CA SER A 28 -11.52 21.29 13.31
C SER A 28 -11.75 22.31 14.43
N ASN A 29 -13.01 22.55 14.83
CA ASN A 29 -13.33 23.23 16.10
C ASN A 29 -12.85 22.42 17.33
N HIS A 30 -12.47 21.16 17.12
CA HIS A 30 -11.87 20.27 18.11
C HIS A 30 -10.35 20.31 17.95
N ASN A 31 -9.64 20.54 19.04
CA ASN A 31 -8.18 20.56 19.05
C ASN A 31 -7.62 19.13 18.94
N TRP A 32 -7.69 18.52 17.75
CA TRP A 32 -7.15 17.18 17.50
C TRP A 32 -5.64 17.09 17.79
N LYS A 33 -4.91 18.23 17.71
CA LYS A 33 -3.50 18.29 18.10
C LYS A 33 -3.32 17.95 19.55
N LYS A 34 -4.08 18.58 20.45
CA LYS A 34 -4.12 18.22 21.87
C LYS A 34 -4.44 16.74 22.09
N PHE A 35 -5.22 16.14 21.19
CA PHE A 35 -5.55 14.72 21.26
C PHE A 35 -4.37 13.79 20.90
N ASN A 36 -3.50 14.25 19.99
CA ASN A 36 -2.38 13.53 19.39
C ASN A 36 -0.99 14.00 19.85
N GLU A 37 -0.90 15.04 20.68
CA GLU A 37 0.36 15.67 21.16
C GLU A 37 1.35 14.65 21.72
N SER A 38 0.84 13.50 22.16
CA SER A 38 1.60 12.40 22.71
C SER A 38 2.18 11.41 21.69
N SER A 39 1.82 11.45 20.41
CA SER A 39 2.21 10.41 19.43
C SER A 39 3.71 10.42 19.09
N CYS A 40 4.28 9.22 18.90
CA CYS A 40 5.69 9.03 18.55
C CYS A 40 5.90 7.90 17.53
N SER A 41 7.09 7.82 16.92
CA SER A 41 7.57 6.64 16.19
C SER A 41 8.79 6.03 16.88
N ILE A 42 9.20 4.82 16.49
CA ILE A 42 10.44 4.20 16.96
C ILE A 42 11.63 5.14 16.71
N GLU A 43 11.74 5.72 15.52
CA GLU A 43 12.85 6.61 15.16
C GLU A 43 12.90 7.86 16.04
N SER A 44 11.75 8.48 16.31
CA SER A 44 11.68 9.64 17.21
C SER A 44 12.10 9.26 18.63
N VAL A 45 11.66 8.10 19.15
CA VAL A 45 12.07 7.65 20.49
C VAL A 45 13.55 7.30 20.57
N LEU A 46 14.13 6.71 19.53
CA LEU A 46 15.57 6.42 19.47
C LEU A 46 16.41 7.71 19.46
N LEU A 47 15.91 8.80 18.85
CA LEU A 47 16.64 10.06 18.74
C LEU A 47 16.44 11.00 19.94
N GLU A 48 15.21 11.12 20.42
CA GLU A 48 14.80 12.13 21.39
C GLU A 48 14.58 11.53 22.79
N GLY A 49 14.51 10.20 22.88
CA GLY A 49 14.22 9.46 24.11
C GLY A 49 12.74 9.49 24.51
N LYS A 50 12.34 8.54 25.36
CA LYS A 50 10.96 8.41 25.88
C LYS A 50 10.46 9.65 26.61
N LYS A 51 11.36 10.42 27.24
CA LYS A 51 11.04 11.63 28.01
C LYS A 51 10.38 12.73 27.16
N SER A 52 10.58 12.69 25.85
CA SER A 52 9.95 13.63 24.90
C SER A 52 8.48 13.28 24.62
N PHE A 53 8.00 12.11 25.07
CA PHE A 53 6.64 11.62 24.86
C PHE A 53 6.01 11.14 26.20
N PRO A 54 5.91 12.03 27.21
CA PRO A 54 5.56 11.67 28.58
C PRO A 54 4.15 11.06 28.71
N ASP A 55 3.24 11.36 27.79
CA ASP A 55 1.88 10.84 27.77
C ASP A 55 1.77 9.37 27.34
N ILE A 56 2.73 8.88 26.54
CA ILE A 56 2.80 7.46 26.14
C ILE A 56 3.58 6.66 27.18
N PHE A 57 4.72 7.19 27.61
CA PHE A 57 5.70 6.50 28.46
C PHE A 57 5.62 6.97 29.92
N GLN A 58 4.40 7.00 30.47
CA GLN A 58 4.19 7.27 31.90
C GLN A 58 4.71 6.12 32.78
N ASP A 59 4.57 4.90 32.28
CA ASP A 59 5.09 3.67 32.90
C ASP A 59 6.41 3.27 32.22
N ASN A 60 7.44 3.04 33.03
CA ASN A 60 8.78 2.67 32.56
C ASN A 60 8.82 1.33 31.82
N THR A 61 7.82 0.46 32.02
CA THR A 61 7.69 -0.82 31.33
C THR A 61 7.18 -0.66 29.91
N VAL A 62 6.56 0.48 29.57
CA VAL A 62 6.00 0.74 28.24
C VAL A 62 7.13 0.93 27.24
N GLU A 63 7.07 0.21 26.14
CA GLU A 63 8.06 0.22 25.07
C GLU A 63 7.39 -0.15 23.75
N PHE A 64 8.00 0.25 22.62
CA PHE A 64 7.63 -0.33 21.35
C PHE A 64 7.88 -1.84 21.37
N THR A 65 6.88 -2.62 20.96
CA THR A 65 6.98 -4.09 20.88
C THR A 65 8.19 -4.55 20.09
N ALA A 66 8.50 -3.89 18.98
CA ALA A 66 9.68 -4.18 18.17
C ALA A 66 10.99 -3.91 18.92
N ILE A 67 11.10 -2.78 19.64
CA ILE A 67 12.30 -2.41 20.42
C ILE A 67 12.48 -3.41 21.57
N LYS A 68 11.40 -3.72 22.30
CA LYS A 68 11.44 -4.62 23.46
C LYS A 68 11.96 -6.02 23.10
N ASN A 69 11.65 -6.50 21.91
CA ASN A 69 11.98 -7.86 21.44
C ASN A 69 13.17 -7.89 20.45
N SER A 70 13.79 -6.75 20.21
CA SER A 70 15.05 -6.67 19.47
C SER A 70 16.20 -7.21 20.32
N VAL A 71 17.13 -7.93 19.70
CA VAL A 71 18.37 -8.37 20.38
C VAL A 71 19.45 -7.29 20.35
N GLN A 72 19.26 -6.23 19.57
CA GLN A 72 20.14 -5.07 19.50
C GLN A 72 19.81 -4.06 20.60
N ASN A 73 20.82 -3.40 21.14
CA ASN A 73 20.62 -2.29 22.07
C ASN A 73 20.20 -1.00 21.33
N GLN A 74 19.73 0.00 22.07
CA GLN A 74 19.20 1.23 21.50
C GLN A 74 20.26 2.07 20.76
N ASP A 75 21.50 2.12 21.25
CA ASP A 75 22.58 2.88 20.60
C ASP A 75 22.93 2.27 19.24
N GLU A 76 23.03 0.95 19.17
CA GLU A 76 23.26 0.22 17.93
C GLU A 76 22.13 0.45 16.92
N LEU A 77 20.87 0.34 17.36
CA LEU A 77 19.72 0.63 16.52
C LEU A 77 19.70 2.07 16.03
N THR A 78 20.11 3.02 16.87
CA THR A 78 20.21 4.43 16.50
C THR A 78 21.25 4.64 15.41
N GLN A 79 22.42 3.99 15.51
CA GLN A 79 23.45 4.07 14.47
C GLN A 79 23.00 3.40 13.16
N MET A 80 22.37 2.22 13.24
CA MET A 80 21.79 1.54 12.08
C MET A 80 20.73 2.40 11.39
N MET A 81 19.88 3.07 12.16
CA MET A 81 18.85 3.98 11.64
C MET A 81 19.47 5.21 10.96
N LYS A 82 20.47 5.85 11.58
CA LYS A 82 21.18 6.99 10.97
C LYS A 82 21.92 6.58 9.68
N GLY A 83 22.54 5.40 9.68
CA GLY A 83 23.36 4.88 8.59
C GLY A 83 22.58 4.33 7.40
N PHE A 84 21.47 3.64 7.63
CA PHE A 84 20.71 2.94 6.57
C PHE A 84 19.21 3.22 6.57
N GLY A 85 18.70 3.80 7.66
CA GLY A 85 17.30 4.13 7.84
C GLY A 85 16.96 5.53 7.34
N ARG A 86 15.73 5.96 7.66
CA ARG A 86 15.26 7.31 7.37
C ARG A 86 15.81 8.28 8.40
N TYR A 87 16.62 9.24 7.97
CA TYR A 87 17.25 10.18 8.90
C TYR A 87 17.60 11.51 8.22
N LYS A 88 17.29 12.65 8.87
CA LYS A 88 17.54 14.01 8.34
C LYS A 88 17.05 14.23 6.90
N GLY A 89 15.86 13.73 6.56
CA GLY A 89 15.29 13.88 5.21
C GLY A 89 15.89 12.94 4.15
N HIS A 90 16.78 12.03 4.53
CA HIS A 90 17.24 10.95 3.67
C HIS A 90 16.35 9.72 3.76
N ASP A 91 16.06 9.14 2.60
CA ASP A 91 15.37 7.86 2.52
C ASP A 91 16.26 6.70 3.00
N GLY A 92 15.61 5.62 3.40
CA GLY A 92 16.30 4.42 3.81
C GLY A 92 15.34 3.29 4.16
N THR A 93 15.92 2.21 4.64
CA THR A 93 15.20 1.02 5.09
C THR A 93 14.33 1.35 6.32
N SER A 94 13.15 0.75 6.44
CA SER A 94 12.33 0.92 7.67
C SER A 94 13.07 0.35 8.88
N ILE A 95 12.93 0.98 10.04
CA ILE A 95 13.65 0.54 11.24
C ILE A 95 13.33 -0.90 11.63
N GLY A 96 12.08 -1.33 11.48
CA GLY A 96 11.68 -2.74 11.73
C GLY A 96 12.42 -3.75 10.85
N SER A 97 12.81 -3.38 9.62
CA SER A 97 13.60 -4.26 8.74
C SER A 97 15.09 -4.26 9.08
N LEU A 98 15.57 -3.24 9.80
CA LEU A 98 16.94 -3.17 10.31
C LEU A 98 17.12 -3.98 11.60
N MET A 99 16.05 -4.19 12.38
CA MET A 99 16.07 -4.94 13.64
C MET A 99 16.23 -6.45 13.48
N VAL A 100 17.08 -7.07 14.31
CA VAL A 100 17.16 -8.52 14.51
C VAL A 100 16.34 -8.88 15.75
N PHE A 101 15.43 -9.83 15.61
CA PHE A 101 14.53 -10.27 16.68
C PHE A 101 15.01 -11.57 17.32
N ALA A 102 14.60 -11.80 18.57
CA ALA A 102 14.75 -13.10 19.21
C ALA A 102 13.98 -14.20 18.43
N PRO A 103 14.38 -15.49 18.49
CA PRO A 103 13.80 -16.55 17.65
C PRO A 103 12.30 -16.77 17.93
N GLU A 104 11.91 -16.71 19.19
CA GLU A 104 10.50 -16.82 19.61
C GLU A 104 9.65 -15.68 19.03
N ARG A 105 10.17 -14.45 19.06
CA ARG A 105 9.44 -13.31 18.48
C ARG A 105 9.39 -13.37 16.97
N ARG A 106 10.51 -13.71 16.32
CA ARG A 106 10.57 -13.83 14.86
C ARG A 106 9.66 -14.95 14.35
N SER A 107 9.59 -16.07 15.06
CA SER A 107 8.65 -17.15 14.73
C SER A 107 7.19 -16.74 14.91
N LEU A 108 6.84 -15.90 15.92
CA LEU A 108 5.49 -15.36 16.04
C LEU A 108 5.11 -14.48 14.82
N GLN A 109 6.04 -13.63 14.36
CA GLN A 109 5.87 -12.84 13.14
C GLN A 109 5.64 -13.74 11.92
N ILE A 110 6.46 -14.79 11.76
CA ILE A 110 6.35 -15.77 10.68
C ILE A 110 5.01 -16.50 10.71
N THR A 111 4.61 -17.02 11.88
CA THR A 111 3.33 -17.70 12.08
C THR A 111 2.17 -16.76 11.74
N GLY A 112 2.23 -15.51 12.23
CA GLY A 112 1.24 -14.48 11.91
C GLY A 112 1.17 -14.15 10.43
N ALA A 113 2.27 -14.28 9.69
CA ALA A 113 2.33 -14.06 8.24
C ALA A 113 1.79 -15.26 7.43
N LEU A 114 2.13 -16.49 7.82
CA LEU A 114 1.71 -17.73 7.14
C LEU A 114 0.25 -18.09 7.40
N MET A 115 -0.26 -17.87 8.61
CA MET A 115 -1.60 -18.31 8.98
C MET A 115 -2.72 -17.90 8.03
N PRO A 116 -2.89 -16.62 7.67
CA PRO A 116 -3.95 -16.21 6.75
C PRO A 116 -3.70 -16.65 5.30
N LEU A 117 -2.55 -17.26 4.97
CA LEU A 117 -2.29 -17.79 3.65
C LEU A 117 -2.68 -19.27 3.50
N LEU A 118 -2.84 -19.99 4.60
CA LEU A 118 -3.00 -21.44 4.61
C LEU A 118 -4.27 -21.92 5.32
N VAL A 119 -4.78 -21.15 6.28
CA VAL A 119 -5.87 -21.56 7.18
C VAL A 119 -7.00 -20.55 7.12
N LYS A 120 -8.24 -21.03 7.21
CA LYS A 120 -9.41 -20.17 7.39
C LYS A 120 -9.32 -19.52 8.77
N THR A 121 -9.20 -18.19 8.81
CA THR A 121 -8.97 -17.46 10.06
C THR A 121 -10.20 -16.69 10.54
N PRO A 122 -10.36 -16.45 11.85
CA PRO A 122 -11.52 -15.75 12.39
C PRO A 122 -11.75 -14.38 11.73
N PRO A 123 -12.97 -14.00 11.33
CA PRO A 123 -13.19 -12.76 10.56
C PRO A 123 -12.84 -11.49 11.35
N LYS A 124 -13.01 -11.50 12.68
CA LYS A 124 -12.68 -10.35 13.55
C LYS A 124 -11.19 -10.25 13.81
N ASN A 125 -10.64 -9.02 13.71
CA ASN A 125 -9.21 -8.76 13.85
C ASN A 125 -8.65 -9.20 15.22
N ASN A 126 -9.37 -8.98 16.33
CA ASN A 126 -8.88 -9.35 17.65
C ASN A 126 -8.83 -10.88 17.83
N ASP A 127 -9.88 -11.57 17.37
CA ASP A 127 -9.97 -13.03 17.42
C ASP A 127 -8.85 -13.67 16.58
N PHE A 128 -8.50 -13.08 15.43
CA PHE A 128 -7.33 -13.48 14.65
C PHE A 128 -6.02 -13.38 15.45
N GLY A 129 -5.80 -12.25 16.13
CA GLY A 129 -4.59 -12.06 16.94
C GLY A 129 -4.46 -13.10 18.04
N GLN A 130 -5.57 -13.36 18.75
CA GLN A 130 -5.64 -14.41 19.79
C GLN A 130 -5.38 -15.80 19.22
N PHE A 131 -6.01 -16.13 18.09
CA PHE A 131 -5.81 -17.40 17.38
C PHE A 131 -4.34 -17.63 17.03
N VAL A 132 -3.68 -16.64 16.43
CA VAL A 132 -2.25 -16.72 16.07
C VAL A 132 -1.37 -16.92 17.31
N ARG A 133 -1.58 -16.15 18.39
CA ARG A 133 -0.81 -16.30 19.63
C ARG A 133 -0.99 -17.69 20.24
N HIS A 134 -2.23 -18.15 20.35
CA HIS A 134 -2.55 -19.45 20.93
C HIS A 134 -1.92 -20.59 20.13
N PHE A 135 -2.05 -20.54 18.80
CA PHE A 135 -1.42 -21.50 17.90
C PHE A 135 0.11 -21.48 18.04
N HIS A 136 0.73 -20.30 18.01
CA HIS A 136 2.18 -20.16 18.11
C HIS A 136 2.73 -20.77 19.41
N VAL A 137 2.12 -20.44 20.54
CA VAL A 137 2.54 -20.94 21.87
C VAL A 137 2.42 -22.46 21.97
N GLN A 138 1.32 -23.04 21.47
CA GLN A 138 1.06 -24.47 21.64
C GLN A 138 1.77 -25.34 20.61
N GLN A 139 1.91 -24.86 19.37
CA GLN A 139 2.29 -25.69 18.24
C GLN A 139 3.69 -25.37 17.72
N VAL A 140 4.10 -24.10 17.76
CA VAL A 140 5.36 -23.65 17.15
C VAL A 140 6.49 -23.54 18.17
N ILE A 141 6.27 -22.84 19.29
CA ILE A 141 7.29 -22.65 20.35
C ILE A 141 7.97 -23.97 20.76
N PRO A 142 7.24 -25.08 21.01
CA PRO A 142 7.87 -26.34 21.44
C PRO A 142 8.84 -26.95 20.41
N SER A 143 8.75 -26.53 19.14
CA SER A 143 9.57 -27.05 18.04
C SER A 143 10.70 -26.09 17.64
N LEU A 144 10.84 -24.95 18.33
CA LEU A 144 11.87 -23.96 18.00
C LEU A 144 13.26 -24.43 18.45
N PRO A 145 14.31 -24.10 17.67
CA PRO A 145 15.68 -24.39 18.08
C PRO A 145 16.08 -23.50 19.27
N VAL A 146 16.80 -24.08 20.24
CA VAL A 146 17.39 -23.34 21.35
C VAL A 146 18.63 -22.60 20.86
N LEU A 147 18.47 -21.32 20.52
CA LEU A 147 19.53 -20.48 19.96
C LEU A 147 19.75 -19.21 20.79
N ASN A 148 21.01 -18.96 21.16
CA ASN A 148 21.40 -17.65 21.65
C ASN A 148 21.68 -16.71 20.47
N MET A 149 20.72 -15.84 20.16
CA MET A 149 20.83 -14.92 19.02
C MET A 149 21.98 -13.93 19.13
N LEU A 150 22.38 -13.52 20.34
CA LEU A 150 23.53 -12.63 20.51
C LEU A 150 24.83 -13.32 20.05
N MET A 151 25.01 -14.59 20.45
CA MET A 151 26.16 -15.38 20.00
C MET A 151 26.15 -15.63 18.49
N GLN A 152 24.98 -15.89 17.90
CA GLN A 152 24.89 -16.07 16.45
C GLN A 152 25.23 -14.78 15.69
N ARG A 153 24.78 -13.62 16.19
CA ARG A 153 25.13 -12.33 15.61
C ARG A 153 26.64 -12.07 15.65
N GLU A 154 27.28 -12.35 16.77
CA GLU A 154 28.74 -12.20 16.90
C GLU A 154 29.49 -13.15 15.94
N LYS A 155 29.04 -14.41 15.83
CA LYS A 155 29.58 -15.36 14.86
C LYS A 155 29.49 -14.85 13.41
N TYR A 156 28.32 -14.37 13.00
CA TYR A 156 28.11 -13.82 11.66
C TYR A 156 28.92 -12.55 11.41
N PHE A 157 29.00 -11.66 12.41
CA PHE A 157 29.81 -10.46 12.34
C PHE A 157 31.29 -10.80 12.11
N ASN A 158 31.86 -11.68 12.93
CA ASN A 158 33.26 -12.09 12.83
C ASN A 158 33.55 -12.78 11.49
N TRP A 159 32.62 -13.62 11.03
CA TRP A 159 32.73 -14.29 9.73
C TRP A 159 32.74 -13.30 8.57
N VAL A 160 31.75 -12.41 8.48
CA VAL A 160 31.72 -11.38 7.41
C VAL A 160 32.92 -10.46 7.50
N TYR A 161 33.32 -10.05 8.71
CA TYR A 161 34.50 -9.21 8.93
C TYR A 161 35.77 -9.87 8.36
N SER A 162 35.97 -11.16 8.64
CA SER A 162 37.14 -11.91 8.15
C SER A 162 37.19 -11.97 6.62
N ILE A 163 36.04 -12.18 5.96
CA ILE A 163 35.92 -12.21 4.51
C ILE A 163 36.25 -10.84 3.91
N VAL A 164 35.62 -9.76 4.39
CA VAL A 164 35.78 -8.45 3.74
C VAL A 164 37.13 -7.80 4.04
N SER A 165 37.82 -8.25 5.09
CA SER A 165 39.16 -7.78 5.45
C SER A 165 40.27 -8.47 4.66
N ASP A 166 40.01 -9.65 4.09
CA ASP A 166 40.95 -10.37 3.24
C ASP A 166 40.53 -10.32 1.76
N SER A 167 41.28 -9.56 0.96
CA SER A 167 41.04 -9.43 -0.48
C SER A 167 41.14 -10.75 -1.25
N ALA A 168 41.85 -11.77 -0.74
CA ALA A 168 41.97 -13.07 -1.40
C ALA A 168 40.65 -13.84 -1.41
N THR A 169 39.77 -13.62 -0.43
CA THR A 169 38.46 -14.29 -0.32
C THR A 169 37.41 -13.77 -1.31
N ARG A 170 37.75 -12.75 -2.11
CA ARG A 170 36.80 -12.07 -3.00
C ARG A 170 36.26 -12.99 -4.10
N GLU A 171 37.09 -13.90 -4.60
CA GLU A 171 36.67 -14.88 -5.61
C GLU A 171 35.77 -15.98 -5.00
N GLU A 172 36.03 -16.36 -3.75
CA GLU A 172 35.25 -17.39 -3.03
C GLU A 172 33.89 -16.86 -2.54
N HIS A 173 33.84 -15.58 -2.15
CA HIS A 173 32.65 -14.95 -1.57
C HIS A 173 32.24 -13.63 -2.26
N PRO A 174 32.01 -13.64 -3.59
CA PRO A 174 31.78 -12.42 -4.36
C PRO A 174 30.52 -11.67 -3.91
N LEU A 175 29.48 -12.38 -3.48
CA LEU A 175 28.22 -11.77 -3.01
C LEU A 175 28.39 -11.02 -1.68
N ILE A 176 29.16 -11.56 -0.74
CA ILE A 176 29.40 -10.89 0.55
C ILE A 176 30.20 -9.60 0.33
N HIS A 177 31.23 -9.66 -0.51
CA HIS A 177 31.98 -8.47 -0.94
C HIS A 177 31.08 -7.46 -1.66
N GLN A 178 30.18 -7.90 -2.53
CA GLN A 178 29.24 -7.03 -3.22
C GLN A 178 28.31 -6.30 -2.22
N TYR A 179 27.66 -7.02 -1.30
CA TYR A 179 26.77 -6.42 -0.32
C TYR A 179 27.49 -5.49 0.65
N PHE A 180 28.69 -5.85 1.08
CA PHE A 180 29.53 -4.99 1.92
C PHE A 180 29.89 -3.69 1.20
N ASN A 181 30.36 -3.77 -0.05
CA ASN A 181 30.72 -2.58 -0.82
C ASN A 181 29.51 -1.67 -1.07
N GLN A 182 28.33 -2.26 -1.32
CA GLN A 182 27.07 -1.49 -1.44
C GLN A 182 26.73 -0.76 -0.13
N ALA A 183 26.76 -1.47 1.01
CA ALA A 183 26.48 -0.88 2.31
C ALA A 183 27.48 0.22 2.68
N LYS A 184 28.78 -0.03 2.47
CA LYS A 184 29.85 0.95 2.73
C LYS A 184 29.71 2.19 1.82
N ALA A 185 29.38 2.01 0.55
CA ALA A 185 29.15 3.12 -0.37
C ALA A 185 27.93 3.97 0.02
N GLU A 186 26.86 3.36 0.55
CA GLU A 186 25.72 4.10 1.09
C GLU A 186 26.15 4.98 2.27
N LEU A 187 26.90 4.43 3.22
CA LEU A 187 27.37 5.20 4.36
C LEU A 187 28.35 6.31 3.98
N LEU A 188 29.27 6.06 3.04
CA LEU A 188 30.19 7.07 2.52
C LEU A 188 29.43 8.25 1.92
N LYS A 189 28.42 7.99 1.08
CA LYS A 189 27.54 9.02 0.54
C LYS A 189 26.82 9.81 1.62
N ARG A 190 26.46 9.17 2.73
CA ARG A 190 25.82 9.88 3.86
C ARG A 190 26.81 10.75 4.62
N ARG A 191 28.04 10.28 4.81
CA ARG A 191 29.12 11.05 5.44
C ARG A 191 29.54 12.25 4.60
N GLU A 192 29.68 12.08 3.28
CA GLU A 192 29.98 13.16 2.32
C GLU A 192 28.93 14.28 2.35
N LYS A 193 27.68 13.94 2.70
CA LYS A 193 26.58 14.90 2.89
C LYS A 193 26.45 15.41 4.33
N GLU A 194 27.42 15.11 5.20
CA GLU A 194 27.46 15.51 6.62
C GLU A 194 26.25 15.06 7.45
N ILE A 195 25.55 14.01 7.01
CA ILE A 195 24.38 13.46 7.71
C ILE A 195 24.85 12.69 8.94
N ILE A 196 25.93 11.93 8.78
CA ILE A 196 26.61 11.13 9.80
C ILE A 196 28.08 11.56 9.91
N THR A 197 28.69 11.33 11.07
CA THR A 197 30.07 11.78 11.38
C THR A 197 30.98 10.61 11.76
N LEU A 198 30.74 9.43 11.18
CA LEU A 198 31.48 8.20 11.48
C LEU A 198 32.85 8.18 10.79
N SER A 199 33.87 7.70 11.51
CA SER A 199 35.22 7.40 10.99
C SER A 199 35.21 6.21 10.01
N ASP A 200 36.28 6.03 9.24
CA ASP A 200 36.36 4.92 8.26
C ASP A 200 36.27 3.52 8.90
N SER A 201 36.80 3.37 10.12
CA SER A 201 36.68 2.13 10.89
C SER A 201 35.23 1.89 11.31
N GLU A 202 34.56 2.91 11.85
CA GLU A 202 33.14 2.83 12.24
C GLU A 202 32.22 2.57 11.04
N LEU A 203 32.52 3.19 9.89
CA LEU A 203 31.81 2.91 8.63
C LEU A 203 31.95 1.45 8.21
N THR A 204 33.16 0.91 8.31
CA THR A 204 33.45 -0.48 7.95
C THR A 204 32.74 -1.45 8.89
N GLU A 205 32.81 -1.21 10.20
CA GLU A 205 32.11 -2.01 11.21
C GLU A 205 30.59 -2.00 10.99
N LEU A 206 30.00 -0.83 10.78
CA LEU A 206 28.56 -0.68 10.59
C LEU A 206 28.08 -1.37 9.29
N ALA A 207 28.88 -1.30 8.21
CA ALA A 207 28.61 -2.02 6.96
C ALA A 207 28.71 -3.55 7.13
N VAL A 208 29.75 -4.04 7.82
CA VAL A 208 29.89 -5.47 8.15
C VAL A 208 28.69 -5.96 8.94
N ARG A 209 28.29 -5.20 9.98
CA ARG A 209 27.15 -5.56 10.83
C ARG A 209 25.85 -5.63 10.03
N ARG A 210 25.61 -4.66 9.12
CA ARG A 210 24.44 -4.66 8.26
C ARG A 210 24.33 -5.91 7.38
N VAL A 211 25.45 -6.36 6.82
CA VAL A 211 25.52 -7.57 5.98
C VAL A 211 25.36 -8.83 6.83
N ALA A 212 26.09 -8.92 7.95
CA ALA A 212 26.01 -10.04 8.89
C ALA A 212 24.58 -10.24 9.41
N ASP A 213 23.92 -9.17 9.86
CA ASP A 213 22.52 -9.22 10.32
C ASP A 213 21.56 -9.60 9.20
N ALA A 214 21.81 -9.20 7.94
CA ALA A 214 20.96 -9.60 6.81
C ALA A 214 21.03 -11.10 6.54
N LEU A 215 22.26 -11.65 6.52
CA LEU A 215 22.50 -13.07 6.27
C LEU A 215 21.92 -13.93 7.41
N LEU A 216 22.13 -13.52 8.66
CA LEU A 216 21.55 -14.22 9.81
C LEU A 216 20.01 -14.20 9.75
N LYS A 217 19.39 -13.06 9.46
CA LYS A 217 17.93 -12.98 9.30
C LYS A 217 17.44 -13.94 8.22
N GLN A 218 18.11 -14.01 7.08
CA GLN A 218 17.72 -14.90 5.98
C GLN A 218 17.79 -16.38 6.39
N GLU A 219 18.84 -16.80 7.10
CA GLU A 219 18.96 -18.18 7.61
C GLU A 219 17.85 -18.49 8.64
N MET A 220 17.65 -17.59 9.59
CA MET A 220 16.63 -17.74 10.63
C MET A 220 15.22 -17.77 10.03
N ASP A 221 14.91 -16.89 9.09
CA ASP A 221 13.61 -16.85 8.42
C ASP A 221 13.32 -18.15 7.68
N THR A 222 14.33 -18.72 7.03
CA THR A 222 14.19 -20.00 6.32
C THR A 222 13.90 -21.14 7.30
N THR A 223 14.70 -21.24 8.37
CA THR A 223 14.53 -22.28 9.40
C THR A 223 13.17 -22.18 10.08
N LEU A 224 12.82 -20.99 10.56
CA LEU A 224 11.60 -20.75 11.33
C LEU A 224 10.33 -20.85 10.46
N SER A 225 10.39 -20.42 9.19
CA SER A 225 9.25 -20.59 8.26
C SER A 225 9.00 -22.05 7.92
N THR A 226 10.05 -22.85 7.76
CA THR A 226 9.91 -24.30 7.53
C THR A 226 9.20 -24.97 8.71
N ILE A 227 9.65 -24.71 9.95
CA ILE A 227 9.03 -25.27 11.16
C ILE A 227 7.54 -24.87 11.26
N ALA A 228 7.24 -23.58 11.05
CA ALA A 228 5.88 -23.09 11.14
C ALA A 228 4.99 -23.70 10.04
N GLU A 229 5.43 -23.68 8.79
CA GLU A 229 4.68 -24.19 7.63
C GLU A 229 4.40 -25.69 7.75
N GLU A 230 5.41 -26.50 8.10
CA GLU A 230 5.24 -27.95 8.31
C GLU A 230 4.21 -28.25 9.41
N LYS A 231 4.24 -27.48 10.51
CA LYS A 231 3.29 -27.66 11.61
C LYS A 231 1.87 -27.32 11.20
N ILE A 232 1.70 -26.25 10.42
CA ILE A 232 0.41 -25.82 9.89
C ILE A 232 -0.15 -26.88 8.93
N GLU A 233 0.64 -27.29 7.94
CA GLU A 233 0.25 -28.27 6.92
C GLU A 233 -0.10 -29.61 7.58
N SER A 234 0.69 -30.09 8.55
CA SER A 234 0.38 -31.32 9.29
C SER A 234 -0.95 -31.26 10.06
N LEU A 235 -1.28 -30.11 10.67
CA LEU A 235 -2.54 -29.95 11.40
C LEU A 235 -3.76 -29.82 10.48
N ILE A 236 -3.57 -29.28 9.27
CA ILE A 236 -4.57 -29.30 8.19
C ILE A 236 -4.81 -30.74 7.74
N GLU A 237 -3.76 -31.52 7.47
CA GLU A 237 -3.87 -32.94 7.07
C GLU A 237 -4.56 -33.80 8.12
N GLN A 238 -4.35 -33.49 9.41
CA GLN A 238 -5.03 -34.15 10.53
C GLN A 238 -6.48 -33.67 10.74
N GLY A 239 -6.98 -32.73 9.95
CA GLY A 239 -8.33 -32.16 10.09
C GLY A 239 -8.54 -31.32 11.36
N LYS A 240 -7.45 -30.87 12.01
CA LYS A 240 -7.51 -30.03 13.21
C LYS A 240 -7.63 -28.54 12.88
N LEU A 241 -7.27 -28.16 11.66
CA LEU A 241 -7.41 -26.82 11.12
C LEU A 241 -8.15 -26.89 9.78
N GLU A 242 -9.04 -25.93 9.55
CA GLU A 242 -9.71 -25.77 8.27
C GLU A 242 -8.78 -25.04 7.30
N ALA A 243 -8.42 -25.69 6.20
CA ALA A 243 -7.59 -25.08 5.16
C ALA A 243 -8.34 -23.94 4.47
N LEU A 244 -7.60 -22.88 4.12
CA LEU A 244 -8.10 -21.88 3.20
C LEU A 244 -8.22 -22.50 1.79
N PRO A 245 -9.20 -22.13 0.95
CA PRO A 245 -9.24 -22.58 -0.43
C PRO A 245 -7.98 -22.15 -1.19
N LEU A 246 -7.20 -23.12 -1.67
CA LEU A 246 -5.96 -22.89 -2.42
C LEU A 246 -6.11 -23.28 -3.89
N VAL A 247 -5.60 -22.45 -4.77
CA VAL A 247 -5.71 -22.56 -6.24
C VAL A 247 -4.34 -22.79 -6.87
N SER A 248 -4.34 -23.24 -8.13
CA SER A 248 -3.10 -23.48 -8.89
C SER A 248 -2.28 -22.19 -9.02
N ALA A 249 -0.96 -22.31 -8.96
CA ALA A 249 -0.07 -21.17 -9.19
C ALA A 249 0.12 -20.84 -10.68
N ILE A 250 -0.24 -21.73 -11.61
CA ILE A 250 0.10 -21.64 -13.04
C ILE A 250 -1.13 -21.37 -13.91
N ASP A 251 -2.30 -21.88 -13.50
CA ASP A 251 -3.51 -21.75 -14.29
C ASP A 251 -4.27 -20.50 -13.83
N ALA A 252 -4.33 -19.48 -14.68
CA ALA A 252 -5.17 -18.32 -14.45
C ALA A 252 -5.80 -17.89 -15.78
N ASN A 253 -7.04 -18.34 -16.00
CA ASN A 253 -7.87 -17.81 -17.08
C ASN A 253 -8.09 -16.32 -16.86
N THR A 254 -7.96 -15.53 -17.92
CA THR A 254 -8.14 -14.07 -17.89
C THR A 254 -9.59 -13.72 -17.57
N PHE A 255 -9.80 -12.75 -16.68
CA PHE A 255 -11.08 -12.09 -16.51
C PHE A 255 -11.02 -10.68 -17.08
N ILE A 256 -12.00 -10.37 -17.94
CA ILE A 256 -12.28 -9.03 -18.47
C ILE A 256 -13.76 -8.71 -18.14
N GLY A 257 -14.00 -8.07 -16.99
CA GLY A 257 -15.26 -7.39 -16.66
C GLY A 257 -16.47 -8.21 -16.19
N VAL A 258 -17.38 -7.55 -15.47
CA VAL A 258 -18.63 -8.06 -14.84
C VAL A 258 -19.51 -8.88 -15.81
N PRO A 259 -19.58 -10.22 -15.73
CA PRO A 259 -20.52 -10.97 -16.52
C PRO A 259 -21.92 -10.87 -15.88
N GLU A 260 -22.96 -10.73 -16.71
CA GLU A 260 -24.37 -10.66 -16.29
C GLU A 260 -24.91 -11.97 -15.69
N SER A 261 -24.12 -13.05 -15.75
CA SER A 261 -24.46 -14.37 -15.19
C SER A 261 -23.23 -15.01 -14.54
N PRO A 262 -23.39 -15.80 -13.46
CA PRO A 262 -22.28 -16.49 -12.83
C PRO A 262 -21.55 -17.36 -13.86
N LEU A 263 -20.25 -17.12 -14.03
CA LEU A 263 -19.41 -17.89 -14.94
C LEU A 263 -19.45 -19.37 -14.54
N LYS A 264 -19.39 -20.26 -15.54
CA LYS A 264 -19.14 -21.69 -15.31
C LYS A 264 -17.70 -21.97 -14.82
N SER A 265 -16.78 -21.01 -14.96
CA SER A 265 -15.40 -21.08 -14.48
C SER A 265 -14.81 -19.67 -14.26
N TYR A 266 -14.29 -19.39 -13.06
CA TYR A 266 -13.60 -18.14 -12.70
C TYR A 266 -12.10 -18.18 -13.09
N PRO A 267 -11.38 -17.03 -13.13
CA PRO A 267 -9.94 -17.03 -12.95
C PRO A 267 -9.61 -17.84 -11.70
N ASP A 268 -8.85 -18.92 -11.84
CA ASP A 268 -8.49 -19.73 -10.67
C ASP A 268 -7.70 -18.89 -9.66
N ARG A 269 -6.92 -17.88 -10.10
CA ARG A 269 -6.13 -17.00 -9.23
C ARG A 269 -6.40 -15.51 -9.46
N PHE A 270 -6.81 -14.81 -8.41
CA PHE A 270 -6.99 -13.35 -8.42
C PHE A 270 -6.54 -12.70 -7.09
N THR A 271 -6.18 -11.42 -7.19
CA THR A 271 -5.89 -10.55 -6.04
C THR A 271 -6.78 -9.33 -6.10
N VAL A 272 -7.42 -9.03 -4.98
CA VAL A 272 -8.25 -7.85 -4.77
C VAL A 272 -7.49 -6.83 -3.92
N LEU A 273 -7.47 -5.59 -4.36
CA LEU A 273 -6.86 -4.47 -3.67
C LEU A 273 -7.86 -3.34 -3.52
N MET A 274 -8.14 -2.97 -2.28
CA MET A 274 -8.86 -1.77 -1.92
C MET A 274 -7.86 -0.65 -1.63
N ALA A 275 -7.79 0.33 -2.52
CA ALA A 275 -7.00 1.54 -2.39
C ALA A 275 -7.88 2.72 -1.95
N GLY A 276 -7.27 3.71 -1.29
CA GLY A 276 -7.94 4.96 -0.94
C GLY A 276 -7.43 5.55 0.36
N GLY A 277 -7.43 6.88 0.45
CA GLY A 277 -6.98 7.58 1.66
C GLY A 277 -7.83 7.24 2.90
N PRO A 278 -7.35 7.53 4.13
CA PRO A 278 -8.15 7.36 5.33
C PRO A 278 -9.48 8.14 5.23
N GLY A 279 -10.58 7.54 5.66
CA GLY A 279 -11.90 8.19 5.63
C GLY A 279 -12.65 8.12 4.30
N SER A 280 -12.06 7.55 3.24
CA SER A 280 -12.68 7.39 1.90
C SER A 280 -13.90 6.49 1.83
N GLY A 281 -14.21 5.72 2.88
CA GLY A 281 -15.31 4.76 2.86
C GLY A 281 -14.93 3.38 2.32
N LYS A 282 -13.63 3.02 2.33
CA LYS A 282 -13.15 1.67 1.95
C LYS A 282 -14.02 0.55 2.51
N SER A 283 -14.42 0.60 3.78
CA SER A 283 -15.27 -0.44 4.39
C SER A 283 -16.64 -0.60 3.72
N ILE A 284 -17.27 0.49 3.27
CA ILE A 284 -18.55 0.43 2.53
C ILE A 284 -18.31 -0.23 1.17
N THR A 285 -17.23 0.16 0.50
CA THR A 285 -16.83 -0.47 -0.77
C THR A 285 -16.49 -1.95 -0.59
N THR A 286 -15.81 -2.33 0.50
CA THR A 286 -15.50 -3.72 0.83
C THR A 286 -16.77 -4.54 1.08
N GLU A 287 -17.78 -3.98 1.78
CA GLU A 287 -19.08 -4.64 1.99
C GLU A 287 -19.80 -4.90 0.66
N SER A 288 -19.92 -3.89 -0.19
CA SER A 288 -20.51 -4.02 -1.54
C SER A 288 -19.72 -4.99 -2.40
N PHE A 289 -18.39 -4.90 -2.38
CA PHE A 289 -17.49 -5.78 -3.10
C PHE A 289 -17.61 -7.23 -2.63
N ALA A 290 -17.77 -7.50 -1.32
CA ALA A 290 -17.89 -8.85 -0.80
C ALA A 290 -19.16 -9.55 -1.34
N LEU A 291 -20.28 -8.83 -1.45
CA LEU A 291 -21.50 -9.35 -2.06
C LEU A 291 -21.30 -9.67 -3.54
N GLN A 292 -20.68 -8.74 -4.27
CA GLN A 292 -20.37 -8.94 -5.69
C GLN A 292 -19.41 -10.11 -5.90
N LEU A 293 -18.34 -10.19 -5.11
CA LEU A 293 -17.35 -11.26 -5.14
C LEU A 293 -18.00 -12.62 -4.93
N GLN A 294 -18.91 -12.75 -3.96
CA GLN A 294 -19.59 -14.01 -3.67
C GLN A 294 -20.55 -14.40 -4.81
N GLN A 295 -21.37 -13.46 -5.28
CA GLN A 295 -22.29 -13.69 -6.40
C GLN A 295 -21.54 -14.08 -7.68
N GLN A 296 -20.39 -13.46 -7.87
CA GLN A 296 -19.53 -13.70 -8.99
C GLN A 296 -18.80 -15.03 -8.79
N THR A 297 -17.78 -15.03 -7.95
CA THR A 297 -16.76 -16.08 -7.85
C THR A 297 -17.19 -17.32 -7.06
N GLY A 298 -18.27 -17.22 -6.29
CA GLY A 298 -18.62 -18.20 -5.26
C GLY A 298 -17.80 -18.05 -3.98
N TYR A 299 -16.66 -17.33 -4.00
CA TYR A 299 -15.86 -17.08 -2.80
C TYR A 299 -16.46 -15.97 -1.95
N SER A 300 -16.66 -16.26 -0.67
CA SER A 300 -16.90 -15.22 0.33
C SER A 300 -15.59 -14.56 0.77
N LEU A 301 -15.67 -13.36 1.33
CA LEU A 301 -14.48 -12.60 1.73
C LEU A 301 -13.61 -13.36 2.77
N ASP A 302 -14.20 -14.20 3.63
CA ASP A 302 -13.51 -15.05 4.61
C ASP A 302 -12.85 -16.30 4.02
N GLU A 303 -13.06 -16.57 2.73
CA GLU A 303 -12.37 -17.60 1.95
C GLU A 303 -11.16 -17.05 1.21
N LEU A 304 -10.88 -15.74 1.34
CA LEU A 304 -9.69 -15.08 0.82
C LEU A 304 -8.66 -14.88 1.93
N ALA A 305 -7.39 -14.83 1.54
CA ALA A 305 -6.32 -14.39 2.44
C ALA A 305 -6.47 -12.89 2.73
N LEU A 306 -6.96 -12.57 3.94
CA LEU A 306 -7.15 -11.20 4.40
C LEU A 306 -5.84 -10.60 4.91
N LEU A 307 -5.20 -9.77 4.08
CA LEU A 307 -3.91 -9.17 4.38
C LEU A 307 -4.07 -7.67 4.68
N THR A 308 -4.12 -7.32 5.98
CA THR A 308 -4.12 -5.91 6.44
C THR A 308 -3.18 -5.73 7.63
N VAL A 309 -2.54 -4.56 7.74
CA VAL A 309 -1.67 -4.21 8.88
C VAL A 309 -2.47 -4.17 10.18
N ASP A 310 -3.70 -3.68 10.14
CA ASP A 310 -4.60 -3.60 11.30
C ASP A 310 -4.86 -4.95 11.95
N ARG A 311 -5.05 -5.97 11.11
CA ARG A 311 -5.20 -7.35 11.56
C ARG A 311 -3.91 -7.91 12.14
N LYS A 312 -2.73 -7.52 11.63
CA LYS A 312 -1.45 -7.95 12.19
C LYS A 312 -1.14 -7.28 13.53
N ARG A 313 -1.56 -6.02 13.74
CA ARG A 313 -1.36 -5.29 15.01
C ARG A 313 -1.95 -6.03 16.19
N THR A 314 -3.12 -6.66 16.01
CA THR A 314 -3.81 -7.38 17.10
C THR A 314 -3.03 -8.59 17.62
N ILE A 315 -2.04 -9.10 16.88
CA ILE A 315 -1.13 -10.18 17.35
C ILE A 315 -0.35 -9.71 18.59
N TYR A 316 -0.09 -8.41 18.73
CA TYR A 316 0.81 -7.85 19.73
C TYR A 316 0.12 -7.04 20.84
N TYR A 317 -1.22 -6.94 20.81
CA TYR A 317 -1.97 -6.14 21.78
C TYR A 317 -1.87 -6.67 23.23
N ASP A 318 -1.54 -7.94 23.41
CA ASP A 318 -1.40 -8.58 24.73
C ASP A 318 0.05 -8.57 25.24
N ASP A 319 0.99 -7.92 24.55
CA ASP A 319 2.37 -7.80 25.02
C ASP A 319 2.43 -6.91 26.28
N ASP A 320 3.17 -7.35 27.30
CA ASP A 320 3.24 -6.62 28.58
C ASP A 320 3.76 -5.18 28.42
N CYS A 321 4.66 -4.96 27.46
CA CYS A 321 5.23 -3.64 27.16
C CYS A 321 4.27 -2.62 26.53
N VAL A 322 3.01 -2.99 26.26
CA VAL A 322 1.98 -2.05 25.80
C VAL A 322 0.76 -1.98 26.72
N LYS A 323 0.63 -2.87 27.71
CA LYS A 323 -0.52 -2.89 28.63
C LYS A 323 -0.60 -1.68 29.55
N GLY A 324 0.56 -1.11 29.90
CA GLY A 324 0.66 0.07 30.78
C GLY A 324 0.29 1.39 30.10
N THR A 325 0.02 1.42 28.79
CA THR A 325 -0.35 2.65 28.07
C THR A 325 -1.85 2.75 27.79
N HIS A 326 -2.32 3.95 27.46
CA HIS A 326 -3.70 4.15 27.02
C HIS A 326 -3.99 3.40 25.72
N LYS A 327 -5.20 2.85 25.58
CA LYS A 327 -5.65 2.09 24.39
C LYS A 327 -5.34 2.79 23.06
N LYS A 328 -5.48 4.12 23.01
CA LYS A 328 -5.20 4.94 21.82
C LYS A 328 -3.74 4.89 21.32
N HIS A 329 -2.81 4.43 22.16
CA HIS A 329 -1.37 4.36 21.86
C HIS A 329 -0.87 2.95 21.55
N ILE A 330 -1.62 1.92 21.91
CA ILE A 330 -1.26 0.52 21.63
C ILE A 330 -1.08 0.31 20.12
N GLY A 331 -1.97 0.89 19.31
CA GLY A 331 -1.89 0.81 17.86
C GLY A 331 -0.60 1.42 17.28
N THR A 332 -0.04 2.45 17.93
CA THR A 332 1.23 3.08 17.57
C THR A 332 2.42 2.20 17.98
N LEU A 333 2.42 1.71 19.22
CA LEU A 333 3.51 0.89 19.77
C LEU A 333 3.67 -0.49 19.12
N THR A 334 2.68 -0.92 18.33
CA THR A 334 2.63 -2.21 17.62
C THR A 334 2.73 -2.07 16.09
N HIS A 335 2.67 -0.85 15.55
CA HIS A 335 2.52 -0.62 14.11
C HIS A 335 3.70 -1.13 13.29
N ASP A 336 4.92 -0.71 13.63
CA ASP A 336 6.11 -1.03 12.83
C ASP A 336 6.37 -2.54 12.78
N GLU A 337 6.11 -3.25 13.88
CA GLU A 337 6.23 -4.70 13.92
C GLU A 337 5.13 -5.39 13.10
N ALA A 338 3.90 -4.88 13.16
CA ALA A 338 2.81 -5.37 12.32
C ALA A 338 3.09 -5.20 10.82
N VAL A 339 3.77 -4.11 10.43
CA VAL A 339 4.22 -3.89 9.05
C VAL A 339 5.25 -4.94 8.62
N VAL A 340 6.17 -5.33 9.52
CA VAL A 340 7.12 -6.43 9.24
C VAL A 340 6.37 -7.73 8.93
N THR A 341 5.47 -8.16 9.82
CA THR A 341 4.66 -9.38 9.63
C THR A 341 3.77 -9.32 8.40
N TYR A 342 3.23 -8.13 8.11
CA TYR A 342 2.45 -7.88 6.92
C TYR A 342 3.25 -8.10 5.63
N ASN A 343 4.45 -7.53 5.54
CA ASN A 343 5.32 -7.67 4.36
C ASN A 343 5.77 -9.13 4.15
N MET A 344 6.06 -9.85 5.23
CA MET A 344 6.41 -11.28 5.18
C MET A 344 5.30 -12.14 4.55
N SER A 345 4.04 -11.74 4.69
CA SER A 345 2.92 -12.46 4.05
C SER A 345 3.04 -12.39 2.51
N GLY A 346 3.49 -11.26 1.96
CA GLY A 346 3.74 -11.11 0.53
C GLY A 346 4.95 -11.92 0.05
N GLU A 347 6.03 -11.94 0.84
CA GLU A 347 7.22 -12.73 0.56
C GLU A 347 6.93 -14.24 0.55
N PHE A 348 6.18 -14.75 1.52
CA PHE A 348 5.78 -16.15 1.57
C PHE A 348 4.83 -16.53 0.43
N LEU A 349 3.87 -15.66 0.10
CA LEU A 349 3.01 -15.88 -1.06
C LEU A 349 3.84 -15.99 -2.35
N SER A 350 4.77 -15.05 -2.56
CA SER A 350 5.67 -15.05 -3.73
C SER A 350 6.54 -16.31 -3.80
N ARG A 351 7.11 -16.72 -2.66
CA ARG A 351 7.94 -17.93 -2.54
C ARG A 351 7.15 -19.20 -2.84
N ARG A 352 5.92 -19.33 -2.32
CA ARG A 352 5.05 -20.47 -2.60
C ARG A 352 4.71 -20.57 -4.08
N MET A 353 4.44 -19.44 -4.75
CA MET A 353 4.24 -19.41 -6.20
C MET A 353 5.49 -19.85 -6.98
N ASP A 354 6.69 -19.44 -6.55
CA ASP A 354 7.96 -19.88 -7.19
C ASP A 354 8.20 -21.38 -7.05
N GLN A 355 7.75 -21.96 -5.94
CA GLN A 355 7.80 -23.39 -5.68
C GLN A 355 6.65 -24.17 -6.34
N ASN A 356 5.81 -23.52 -7.15
CA ASN A 356 4.60 -24.07 -7.75
C ASN A 356 3.64 -24.70 -6.72
N LYS A 357 3.67 -24.26 -5.45
CA LYS A 357 2.68 -24.66 -4.44
C LYS A 357 1.35 -23.95 -4.71
N LYS A 358 0.24 -24.59 -4.32
CA LYS A 358 -1.06 -23.92 -4.33
C LYS A 358 -1.06 -22.71 -3.37
N VAL A 359 -1.73 -21.64 -3.77
CA VAL A 359 -1.80 -20.36 -3.05
C VAL A 359 -3.25 -19.88 -2.93
N PRO A 360 -3.58 -19.00 -1.98
CA PRO A 360 -4.94 -18.50 -1.86
C PRO A 360 -5.23 -17.32 -2.80
N ASN A 361 -6.50 -17.06 -3.06
CA ASN A 361 -6.94 -15.74 -3.52
C ASN A 361 -6.76 -14.73 -2.40
N VAL A 362 -6.38 -13.50 -2.74
CA VAL A 362 -5.94 -12.50 -1.75
C VAL A 362 -6.87 -11.31 -1.75
N PHE A 363 -7.25 -10.86 -0.56
CA PHE A 363 -7.86 -9.55 -0.36
C PHE A 363 -6.94 -8.67 0.47
N LYS A 364 -6.71 -7.45 -0.01
CA LYS A 364 -5.79 -6.50 0.60
C LYS A 364 -6.38 -5.11 0.66
N GLU A 365 -6.12 -4.42 1.77
CA GLU A 365 -6.39 -2.98 1.89
C GLU A 365 -5.08 -2.18 1.95
N MET A 366 -5.05 -1.03 1.29
CA MET A 366 -3.91 -0.11 1.30
C MET A 366 -4.35 1.34 1.08
N CYS A 367 -3.49 2.30 1.44
CA CYS A 367 -3.77 3.71 1.20
C CYS A 367 -3.48 4.13 -0.25
N ASN A 368 -2.44 3.56 -0.87
CA ASN A 368 -2.03 3.87 -2.25
C ASN A 368 -1.50 2.62 -2.95
N ILE A 369 -1.62 2.56 -4.28
CA ILE A 369 -1.25 1.43 -5.14
C ILE A 369 0.28 1.35 -5.28
N TRP A 370 0.85 0.20 -4.91
CA TRP A 370 2.30 -0.04 -4.90
C TRP A 370 2.73 -1.12 -5.90
N PRO A 371 3.74 -0.86 -6.74
CA PRO A 371 4.20 -1.83 -7.75
C PRO A 371 4.57 -3.19 -7.17
N THR A 372 5.29 -3.23 -6.05
CA THR A 372 5.78 -4.48 -5.44
C THR A 372 4.67 -5.48 -5.13
N TRP A 373 3.47 -5.00 -4.76
CA TRP A 373 2.33 -5.87 -4.49
C TRP A 373 1.51 -6.20 -5.73
N LEU A 374 1.53 -5.33 -6.75
CA LEU A 374 0.97 -5.64 -8.07
C LEU A 374 1.75 -6.77 -8.72
N ASP A 375 3.08 -6.71 -8.66
CA ASP A 375 3.97 -7.73 -9.21
C ASP A 375 3.69 -9.12 -8.63
N ILE A 376 3.48 -9.21 -7.31
CA ILE A 376 3.12 -10.47 -6.64
C ILE A 376 1.79 -11.00 -7.17
N GLY A 377 0.76 -10.14 -7.28
CA GLY A 377 -0.55 -10.60 -7.75
C GLY A 377 -0.60 -10.92 -9.25
N LEU A 378 0.29 -10.35 -10.06
CA LEU A 378 0.37 -10.60 -11.51
C LEU A 378 1.31 -11.75 -11.91
N LYS A 379 2.17 -12.20 -11.00
CA LYS A 379 3.13 -13.28 -11.22
C LYS A 379 2.43 -14.59 -11.64
N LYS A 380 2.87 -15.27 -12.70
CA LYS A 380 2.19 -16.49 -13.21
C LYS A 380 0.71 -16.22 -13.57
N ASP A 381 0.49 -15.24 -14.45
CA ASP A 381 -0.77 -14.99 -15.17
C ASP A 381 -2.04 -14.63 -14.37
N GLY A 382 -1.94 -14.38 -13.07
CA GLY A 382 -3.11 -14.02 -12.27
C GLY A 382 -3.62 -12.60 -12.53
N THR A 383 -4.86 -12.38 -12.10
CA THR A 383 -5.58 -11.14 -12.34
C THR A 383 -5.58 -10.25 -11.11
N TYR A 384 -5.45 -8.94 -11.32
CA TYR A 384 -5.46 -7.95 -10.27
C TYR A 384 -6.68 -7.03 -10.38
N LEU A 385 -7.53 -7.04 -9.35
CA LEU A 385 -8.70 -6.19 -9.25
C LEU A 385 -8.43 -5.08 -8.25
N ILE A 386 -8.35 -3.85 -8.74
CA ILE A 386 -8.10 -2.67 -7.91
C ILE A 386 -9.38 -1.86 -7.81
N THR A 387 -9.81 -1.55 -6.59
CA THR A 387 -10.86 -0.56 -6.37
C THR A 387 -10.28 0.61 -5.60
N VAL A 388 -10.34 1.79 -6.20
CA VAL A 388 -9.93 3.06 -5.61
C VAL A 388 -11.16 3.74 -5.03
N SER A 389 -11.24 3.74 -3.71
CA SER A 389 -12.26 4.44 -2.95
C SER A 389 -11.87 5.91 -2.76
N THR A 390 -12.77 6.81 -3.14
CA THR A 390 -12.60 8.26 -2.96
C THR A 390 -13.88 8.91 -2.46
N ARG A 391 -13.77 10.16 -1.98
CA ARG A 391 -14.86 11.05 -1.53
C ARG A 391 -14.30 12.47 -1.48
N LYS A 392 -15.11 13.46 -1.08
CA LYS A 392 -14.61 14.82 -0.85
C LYS A 392 -13.54 14.89 0.26
N PRO A 393 -12.32 15.40 0.00
CA PRO A 393 -11.21 15.40 0.96
C PRO A 393 -11.52 16.08 2.30
N GLU A 394 -12.23 17.20 2.29
CA GLU A 394 -12.66 17.94 3.48
C GLU A 394 -13.51 17.07 4.41
N LYS A 395 -14.49 16.35 3.85
CA LYS A 395 -15.36 15.47 4.63
C LYS A 395 -14.62 14.20 5.09
N ALA A 396 -13.59 13.77 4.36
CA ALA A 396 -12.71 12.67 4.80
C ALA A 396 -11.91 13.06 6.05
N VAL A 397 -11.34 14.27 6.07
CA VAL A 397 -10.64 14.84 7.23
C VAL A 397 -11.57 14.93 8.43
N GLU A 398 -12.75 15.54 8.26
CA GLU A 398 -13.76 15.64 9.32
C GLU A 398 -14.17 14.27 9.87
N GLY A 399 -14.45 13.31 9.00
CA GLY A 399 -14.84 11.96 9.40
C GLY A 399 -13.75 11.19 10.14
N VAL A 400 -12.47 11.40 9.80
CA VAL A 400 -11.32 10.83 10.52
C VAL A 400 -11.22 11.42 11.93
N ILE A 401 -11.34 12.75 12.06
CA ILE A 401 -11.26 13.44 13.36
C ILE A 401 -12.42 13.01 14.25
N LYS A 402 -13.67 13.07 13.74
CA LYS A 402 -14.87 12.69 14.47
C LYS A 402 -14.75 11.26 15.02
N ARG A 403 -14.37 10.31 14.16
CA ARG A 403 -14.20 8.90 14.53
C ARG A 403 -13.11 8.70 15.60
N GLY A 404 -11.98 9.40 15.51
CA GLY A 404 -10.91 9.28 16.51
C GLY A 404 -11.34 9.84 17.88
N ILE A 405 -12.06 10.96 17.90
CA ILE A 405 -12.62 11.52 19.13
C ILE A 405 -13.67 10.57 19.75
N GLU A 406 -14.64 10.11 18.95
CA GLU A 406 -15.73 9.25 19.43
C GLU A 406 -15.23 7.91 19.99
N ASN A 407 -14.20 7.33 19.38
CA ASN A 407 -13.66 6.03 19.80
C ASN A 407 -12.48 6.12 20.78
N ASN A 408 -12.10 7.34 21.18
CA ASN A 408 -10.88 7.61 21.92
C ASN A 408 -9.67 6.91 21.31
N ASP A 409 -9.46 7.11 20.01
CA ASP A 409 -8.43 6.47 19.19
C ASP A 409 -7.52 7.51 18.53
N PHE A 410 -6.32 7.10 18.11
CA PHE A 410 -5.38 7.98 17.42
C PHE A 410 -6.04 8.64 16.19
N ILE A 411 -6.02 9.97 16.15
CA ILE A 411 -6.58 10.71 15.02
C ILE A 411 -5.53 10.72 13.92
N THR A 412 -5.83 10.20 12.73
CA THR A 412 -4.88 10.31 11.62
C THR A 412 -4.68 11.79 11.26
N PRO A 413 -3.45 12.32 11.20
CA PRO A 413 -3.21 13.73 10.93
C PRO A 413 -3.86 14.18 9.61
N PRO A 414 -4.56 15.33 9.55
CA PRO A 414 -5.19 15.82 8.33
C PRO A 414 -4.24 15.91 7.13
N GLU A 415 -3.00 16.35 7.34
CA GLU A 415 -1.98 16.39 6.29
C GLU A 415 -1.70 15.02 5.68
N TYR A 416 -1.67 13.95 6.50
CA TYR A 416 -1.50 12.59 6.00
C TYR A 416 -2.73 12.15 5.19
N VAL A 417 -3.94 12.49 5.66
CA VAL A 417 -5.18 12.22 4.93
C VAL A 417 -5.12 12.89 3.55
N LEU A 418 -4.88 14.20 3.49
CA LEU A 418 -4.83 14.96 2.24
C LEU A 418 -3.70 14.48 1.31
N ASN A 419 -2.51 14.24 1.84
CA ASN A 419 -1.40 13.65 1.08
C ASN A 419 -1.77 12.30 0.47
N SER A 420 -2.53 11.47 1.19
CA SER A 420 -2.97 10.16 0.68
C SER A 420 -3.89 10.30 -0.54
N TYR A 421 -4.88 11.21 -0.47
CA TYR A 421 -5.79 11.50 -1.60
C TYR A 421 -5.02 12.06 -2.80
N ARG A 422 -4.17 13.06 -2.55
CA ARG A 422 -3.29 13.63 -3.56
C ARG A 422 -2.45 12.58 -4.26
N SER A 423 -1.78 11.73 -3.47
CA SER A 423 -0.84 10.74 -3.98
C SER A 423 -1.53 9.63 -4.79
N VAL A 424 -2.73 9.21 -4.41
CA VAL A 424 -3.50 8.22 -5.20
C VAL A 424 -3.87 8.80 -6.57
N SER A 425 -4.37 10.02 -6.61
CA SER A 425 -4.75 10.72 -7.84
C SER A 425 -3.55 11.04 -8.73
N GLU A 426 -2.47 11.57 -8.15
CA GLU A 426 -1.24 11.93 -8.86
C GLU A 426 -0.57 10.72 -9.52
N ARG A 427 -0.64 9.54 -8.88
CA ARG A 427 -0.07 8.30 -9.40
C ARG A 427 -0.95 7.56 -10.39
N PHE A 428 -2.25 7.84 -10.41
CA PHE A 428 -3.22 7.09 -11.22
C PHE A 428 -2.79 6.91 -12.69
N PRO A 429 -2.33 7.95 -13.43
CA PRO A 429 -1.87 7.78 -14.80
C PRO A 429 -0.65 6.85 -14.90
N GLN A 430 0.32 7.02 -14.01
CA GLN A 430 1.54 6.20 -13.99
C GLN A 430 1.23 4.74 -13.71
N VAL A 431 0.31 4.44 -12.79
CA VAL A 431 -0.13 3.06 -12.51
C VAL A 431 -0.73 2.40 -13.75
N ILE A 432 -1.52 3.14 -14.54
CA ILE A 432 -2.08 2.61 -15.80
C ILE A 432 -0.95 2.29 -16.79
N GLN A 433 -0.02 3.23 -16.99
CA GLN A 433 1.11 3.03 -17.92
C GLN A 433 2.03 1.87 -17.51
N GLU A 434 2.38 1.77 -16.22
CA GLU A 434 3.25 0.71 -15.69
C GLU A 434 2.62 -0.70 -15.80
N ASN A 435 1.31 -0.77 -16.00
CA ASN A 435 0.55 -2.01 -16.09
C ASN A 435 -0.11 -2.23 -17.45
N GLN A 436 0.29 -1.45 -18.47
CA GLN A 436 -0.17 -1.66 -19.84
C GLN A 436 0.06 -3.11 -20.27
N SER A 437 -0.94 -3.71 -20.93
CA SER A 437 -0.94 -5.10 -21.38
C SER A 437 -0.87 -6.15 -20.27
N LYS A 438 -1.11 -5.76 -19.01
CA LYS A 438 -1.26 -6.68 -17.88
C LYS A 438 -2.73 -6.81 -17.50
N LYS A 439 -3.09 -7.95 -16.91
CA LYS A 439 -4.45 -8.27 -16.40
C LYS A 439 -4.79 -7.49 -15.13
N VAL A 440 -4.84 -6.16 -15.24
CA VAL A 440 -5.15 -5.23 -14.15
C VAL A 440 -6.42 -4.46 -14.51
N ILE A 441 -7.42 -4.55 -13.64
CA ILE A 441 -8.65 -3.76 -13.74
C ILE A 441 -8.68 -2.76 -12.59
N ILE A 442 -8.91 -1.48 -12.89
CA ILE A 442 -8.96 -0.41 -11.88
C ILE A 442 -10.33 0.25 -11.91
N SER A 443 -11.08 0.16 -10.81
CA SER A 443 -12.37 0.82 -10.64
C SER A 443 -12.25 1.98 -9.66
N VAL A 444 -12.63 3.20 -10.06
CA VAL A 444 -12.66 4.36 -9.16
C VAL A 444 -14.09 4.58 -8.68
N VAL A 445 -14.32 4.47 -7.38
CA VAL A 445 -15.64 4.56 -6.76
C VAL A 445 -15.69 5.78 -5.84
N ASN A 446 -16.63 6.68 -6.11
CA ASN A 446 -16.91 7.81 -5.23
C ASN A 446 -17.95 7.40 -4.19
N ASN A 447 -17.59 7.42 -2.91
CA ASN A 447 -18.42 6.95 -1.80
C ASN A 447 -19.24 8.04 -1.12
N GLU A 448 -19.29 9.26 -1.67
CA GLU A 448 -19.94 10.39 -1.01
C GLU A 448 -21.39 10.10 -0.63
N LEU A 449 -22.22 9.70 -1.60
CA LEU A 449 -23.63 9.38 -1.38
C LEU A 449 -23.83 8.14 -0.50
N ALA A 450 -23.05 7.09 -0.72
CA ALA A 450 -23.13 5.86 0.06
C ALA A 450 -22.79 6.09 1.55
N ILE A 451 -21.84 6.98 1.84
CA ILE A 451 -21.52 7.41 3.21
C ILE A 451 -22.69 8.20 3.79
N GLU A 452 -23.19 9.21 3.08
CA GLU A 452 -24.32 10.03 3.55
C GLU A 452 -25.54 9.16 3.88
N ASN A 453 -25.90 8.23 3.00
CA ASN A 453 -27.02 7.31 3.21
C ASN A 453 -26.79 6.38 4.41
N LYS A 454 -25.57 5.85 4.60
CA LYS A 454 -25.26 4.95 5.75
C LYS A 454 -25.37 5.67 7.10
N PHE A 455 -25.07 6.98 7.14
CA PHE A 455 -25.10 7.76 8.38
C PHE A 455 -26.39 8.57 8.60
N ASN A 456 -27.18 8.81 7.55
CA ASN A 456 -28.51 9.40 7.62
C ASN A 456 -29.59 8.31 7.66
N LYS A 457 -29.87 7.78 8.85
CA LYS A 457 -30.82 6.66 9.10
C LYS A 457 -32.31 6.94 8.77
N GLU A 458 -32.65 7.95 7.97
CA GLU A 458 -34.05 8.40 7.83
C GLU A 458 -34.75 8.03 6.51
N GLN A 459 -34.10 7.37 5.54
CA GLN A 459 -34.81 6.94 4.34
C GLN A 459 -34.38 5.52 3.91
N GLU A 460 -35.34 4.59 3.95
CA GLU A 460 -35.35 3.37 3.13
C GLU A 460 -35.47 3.78 1.65
N GLN A 461 -34.45 4.46 1.13
CA GLN A 461 -34.28 4.57 -0.31
C GLN A 461 -33.59 3.29 -0.79
N GLU A 462 -34.10 2.71 -1.89
CA GLU A 462 -33.41 1.66 -2.61
C GLU A 462 -31.94 2.07 -2.76
N LEU A 463 -31.02 1.19 -2.33
CA LEU A 463 -29.59 1.39 -2.47
C LEU A 463 -29.30 1.59 -3.96
N GLU A 464 -29.18 2.84 -4.41
CA GLU A 464 -28.55 3.12 -5.68
C GLU A 464 -27.14 2.55 -5.59
N ASP A 465 -26.89 1.51 -6.39
CA ASP A 465 -25.62 0.82 -6.43
C ASP A 465 -24.51 1.85 -6.66
N ASN A 466 -23.52 1.88 -5.76
CA ASN A 466 -22.46 2.87 -5.80
C ASN A 466 -21.48 2.55 -6.94
N LYS A 467 -21.92 2.82 -8.17
CA LYS A 467 -21.24 2.44 -9.42
C LYS A 467 -19.89 3.17 -9.52
N PRO A 468 -18.86 2.50 -10.11
CA PRO A 468 -17.62 3.17 -10.44
C PRO A 468 -17.85 4.37 -11.38
N ALA A 469 -17.20 5.49 -11.07
CA ALA A 469 -17.11 6.64 -11.96
C ALA A 469 -16.26 6.31 -13.20
N VAL A 470 -15.27 5.45 -13.01
CA VAL A 470 -14.28 5.05 -14.00
C VAL A 470 -13.97 3.57 -13.82
N VAL A 471 -13.86 2.86 -14.93
CA VAL A 471 -13.25 1.53 -15.01
C VAL A 471 -12.08 1.62 -15.97
N VAL A 472 -10.93 1.07 -15.61
CA VAL A 472 -9.75 0.98 -16.47
C VAL A 472 -9.46 -0.47 -16.73
N ASP A 473 -9.30 -0.80 -17.99
CA ASP A 473 -8.73 -2.06 -18.44
C ASP A 473 -7.30 -1.81 -18.91
N CYS A 474 -6.32 -2.23 -18.10
CA CYS A 474 -4.93 -2.06 -18.47
C CYS A 474 -4.47 -3.02 -19.57
N GLU A 475 -5.19 -4.12 -19.81
CA GLU A 475 -4.85 -5.09 -20.85
C GLU A 475 -5.09 -4.48 -22.24
N THR A 476 -6.28 -3.91 -22.45
CA THR A 476 -6.62 -3.16 -23.67
C THR A 476 -6.15 -1.69 -23.65
N ASN A 477 -5.57 -1.24 -22.53
CA ASN A 477 -5.14 0.13 -22.30
C ASN A 477 -6.26 1.16 -22.51
N THR A 478 -7.45 0.88 -21.96
CA THR A 478 -8.66 1.69 -22.11
C THR A 478 -9.18 2.18 -20.76
N ILE A 479 -9.46 3.48 -20.66
CA ILE A 479 -10.17 4.12 -19.55
C ILE A 479 -11.62 4.35 -19.98
N TYR A 480 -12.57 3.68 -19.34
CA TYR A 480 -14.00 3.87 -19.53
C TYR A 480 -14.52 4.89 -18.51
N ILE A 481 -14.95 6.05 -18.99
CA ILE A 481 -15.55 7.11 -18.19
C ILE A 481 -17.07 6.88 -18.16
N VAL A 482 -17.57 6.51 -16.98
CA VAL A 482 -19.01 6.36 -16.70
C VAL A 482 -19.58 7.68 -16.17
N ASN A 483 -18.79 8.42 -15.37
CA ASN A 483 -19.16 9.73 -14.87
C ASN A 483 -17.99 10.72 -14.98
N LEU A 484 -18.10 11.66 -15.92
CA LEU A 484 -17.04 12.63 -16.21
C LEU A 484 -16.74 13.57 -15.03
N LEU A 485 -17.78 14.08 -14.35
CA LEU A 485 -17.59 15.02 -13.25
C LEU A 485 -16.84 14.36 -12.09
N GLN A 486 -17.24 13.15 -11.71
CA GLN A 486 -16.56 12.40 -10.66
C GLN A 486 -15.13 12.00 -11.05
N TYR A 487 -14.88 11.70 -12.33
CA TYR A 487 -13.53 11.44 -12.82
C TYR A 487 -12.65 12.69 -12.72
N VAL A 488 -13.15 13.84 -13.17
CA VAL A 488 -12.43 15.12 -13.10
C VAL A 488 -12.15 15.51 -11.66
N ASP A 489 -13.12 15.37 -10.76
CA ASP A 489 -12.95 15.60 -9.32
C ASP A 489 -11.83 14.71 -8.76
N PHE A 490 -11.84 13.42 -9.09
CA PHE A 490 -10.80 12.50 -8.67
C PHE A 490 -9.41 12.91 -9.20
N ILE A 491 -9.27 13.24 -10.48
CA ILE A 491 -7.99 13.69 -11.07
C ILE A 491 -7.52 15.01 -10.47
N ASN A 492 -8.43 15.90 -10.10
CA ASN A 492 -8.12 17.17 -9.47
C ASN A 492 -7.58 17.03 -8.04
N GLN A 493 -7.83 15.90 -7.36
CA GLN A 493 -7.24 15.64 -6.04
C GLN A 493 -5.70 15.65 -6.07
N SER A 494 -5.07 15.37 -7.22
CA SER A 494 -3.62 15.53 -7.41
C SER A 494 -3.09 16.96 -7.16
N GLN A 495 -3.99 17.95 -7.15
CA GLN A 495 -3.68 19.37 -6.91
C GLN A 495 -3.91 19.79 -5.45
N LEU A 496 -4.32 18.88 -4.58
CA LEU A 496 -4.54 19.20 -3.17
C LEU A 496 -3.28 19.79 -2.53
N ASN A 497 -3.47 20.92 -1.86
CA ASN A 497 -2.55 21.40 -0.86
C ASN A 497 -2.70 20.50 0.38
N SER A 498 -1.76 19.59 0.59
CA SER A 498 -1.77 18.71 1.76
C SER A 498 -1.52 19.43 3.07
N LYS A 499 -1.08 20.68 3.02
CA LYS A 499 -0.90 21.59 4.15
C LYS A 499 -2.02 22.64 4.18
N ALA A 500 -3.24 22.30 3.76
CA ALA A 500 -4.38 23.22 3.69
C ALA A 500 -5.20 23.31 4.97
N THR A 501 -5.15 24.45 5.69
CA THR A 501 -5.60 24.65 7.09
C THR A 501 -7.07 24.85 7.17
N SER A 502 -7.64 25.15 6.00
CA SER A 502 -9.03 25.33 5.75
C SER A 502 -9.50 24.68 4.45
N ALA A 503 -10.82 24.52 4.28
CA ALA A 503 -11.39 24.05 3.01
C ALA A 503 -11.08 25.03 1.88
N GLN A 504 -11.00 26.32 2.20
CA GLN A 504 -10.56 27.38 1.27
C GLN A 504 -9.11 27.14 0.80
N GLU A 505 -8.26 26.60 1.68
CA GLU A 505 -6.86 26.36 1.36
C GLU A 505 -6.59 25.05 0.60
N LEU A 506 -7.59 24.15 0.49
CA LEU A 506 -7.41 22.80 -0.09
C LEU A 506 -6.83 22.83 -1.49
N TYR A 507 -7.18 23.86 -2.25
CA TYR A 507 -6.73 24.07 -3.61
C TYR A 507 -6.10 25.45 -3.77
N GLU A 508 -5.57 26.03 -2.69
CA GLU A 508 -4.86 27.29 -2.75
C GLU A 508 -3.71 27.20 -3.76
N ASN A 509 -3.69 28.13 -4.71
CA ASN A 509 -2.74 28.18 -5.84
C ASN A 509 -2.89 27.08 -6.90
N ALA A 510 -3.91 26.22 -6.82
CA ALA A 510 -4.23 25.26 -7.87
C ALA A 510 -5.18 25.87 -8.91
N ASP A 511 -4.86 25.70 -10.20
CA ASP A 511 -5.81 25.99 -11.28
C ASP A 511 -6.76 24.79 -11.47
N LEU A 512 -8.00 25.00 -11.01
CA LEU A 512 -9.13 24.10 -11.12
C LEU A 512 -10.18 24.59 -12.13
N SER A 513 -9.84 25.53 -13.01
CA SER A 513 -10.73 25.88 -14.12
C SER A 513 -11.11 24.64 -14.92
N ILE A 514 -12.31 24.63 -15.51
CA ILE A 514 -12.84 23.47 -16.25
C ILE A 514 -11.88 23.06 -17.36
N ALA A 515 -11.35 24.03 -18.12
CA ALA A 515 -10.39 23.78 -19.20
C ALA A 515 -9.11 23.09 -18.70
N THR A 516 -8.51 23.59 -17.63
CA THR A 516 -7.30 22.99 -17.04
C THR A 516 -7.57 21.61 -16.45
N SER A 517 -8.74 21.43 -15.83
CA SER A 517 -9.17 20.15 -15.25
C SER A 517 -9.38 19.07 -16.31
N ILE A 518 -10.07 19.40 -17.40
CA ILE A 518 -10.26 18.49 -18.54
C ILE A 518 -8.93 18.18 -19.22
N LYS A 519 -8.08 19.20 -19.44
CA LYS A 519 -6.73 18.99 -19.97
C LYS A 519 -5.91 18.02 -19.11
N ARG A 520 -6.03 18.10 -17.79
CA ARG A 520 -5.37 17.20 -16.85
C ARG A 520 -5.92 15.76 -16.95
N ALA A 521 -7.23 15.62 -17.13
CA ALA A 521 -7.93 14.33 -17.22
C ALA A 521 -7.61 13.55 -18.51
N ILE A 522 -7.27 14.24 -19.61
CA ILE A 522 -6.96 13.61 -20.90
C ILE A 522 -5.51 13.83 -21.34
N ASP A 523 -4.62 14.24 -20.43
CA ASP A 523 -3.26 14.66 -20.76
C ASP A 523 -2.43 13.53 -21.40
N PRO A 524 -2.14 13.58 -22.71
CA PRO A 524 -1.41 12.50 -23.39
C PRO A 524 0.04 12.38 -22.87
N SER A 525 0.60 13.42 -22.26
CA SER A 525 1.93 13.34 -21.65
C SER A 525 1.95 12.51 -20.36
N LYS A 526 0.78 12.29 -19.75
CA LYS A 526 0.61 11.45 -18.55
C LYS A 526 0.02 10.09 -18.86
N PHE A 527 -0.96 10.04 -19.75
CA PHE A 527 -1.69 8.82 -20.11
C PHE A 527 -1.14 8.14 -21.38
N GLY A 528 -0.09 8.66 -22.01
CA GLY A 528 0.53 8.01 -23.17
C GLY A 528 -0.47 7.75 -24.30
N SER A 529 -0.50 6.50 -24.79
CA SER A 529 -1.40 6.04 -25.85
C SER A 529 -2.75 5.49 -25.36
N THR A 530 -3.06 5.65 -24.06
CA THR A 530 -4.29 5.14 -23.46
C THR A 530 -5.53 5.71 -24.15
N LYS A 531 -6.46 4.82 -24.48
CA LYS A 531 -7.76 5.16 -25.06
C LYS A 531 -8.70 5.64 -23.95
N ILE A 532 -9.25 6.84 -24.05
CA ILE A 532 -10.23 7.37 -23.08
C ILE A 532 -11.62 7.29 -23.71
N ALA A 533 -12.40 6.30 -23.31
CA ALA A 533 -13.72 6.02 -23.84
C ALA A 533 -14.82 6.61 -22.94
N PHE A 534 -15.75 7.34 -23.54
CA PHE A 534 -16.95 7.85 -22.89
C PHE A 534 -18.09 6.86 -23.11
N VAL A 535 -18.75 6.46 -22.04
CA VAL A 535 -19.82 5.44 -22.07
C VAL A 535 -21.18 6.10 -21.87
N ARG A 536 -22.23 5.50 -22.42
CA ARG A 536 -23.61 5.96 -22.23
C ARG A 536 -23.98 6.15 -20.75
N PRO A 537 -24.81 7.15 -20.41
CA PRO A 537 -25.17 7.44 -19.02
C PRO A 537 -26.19 6.45 -18.42
N ASP A 538 -26.94 5.72 -19.24
CA ASP A 538 -28.04 4.83 -18.83
C ASP A 538 -27.63 3.37 -18.56
N ILE A 539 -26.31 3.08 -18.54
CA ILE A 539 -25.82 1.71 -18.34
C ILE A 539 -26.17 1.16 -16.95
N LYS A 540 -26.59 -0.10 -16.92
CA LYS A 540 -26.89 -0.81 -15.67
C LYS A 540 -25.68 -1.54 -15.09
N SER A 541 -24.77 -1.98 -15.95
CA SER A 541 -23.59 -2.76 -15.58
C SER A 541 -22.30 -2.02 -15.93
N THR A 542 -21.27 -2.14 -15.07
CA THR A 542 -19.91 -1.63 -15.31
C THR A 542 -18.94 -2.74 -15.73
N ALA A 543 -19.47 -3.80 -16.33
CA ALA A 543 -18.68 -4.81 -17.01
C ALA A 543 -17.84 -4.23 -18.14
N ILE A 544 -16.57 -4.61 -18.28
CA ILE A 544 -15.77 -4.20 -19.45
C ILE A 544 -16.49 -4.55 -20.76
N ASN A 545 -17.00 -5.78 -20.92
CA ASN A 545 -17.74 -6.18 -22.12
C ASN A 545 -19.00 -5.33 -22.39
N GLU A 546 -19.64 -4.80 -21.34
CA GLU A 546 -20.81 -3.92 -21.49
C GLU A 546 -20.37 -2.48 -21.77
N LEU A 547 -19.35 -2.00 -21.07
CA LEU A 547 -18.76 -0.69 -21.27
C LEU A 547 -18.23 -0.53 -22.70
N GLU A 548 -17.60 -1.56 -23.27
CA GLU A 548 -17.11 -1.57 -24.65
C GLU A 548 -18.21 -1.45 -25.70
N LYS A 549 -19.33 -2.14 -25.50
CA LYS A 549 -20.49 -2.08 -26.41
C LYS A 549 -21.20 -0.73 -26.38
N ASN A 550 -21.06 0.00 -25.27
CA ASN A 550 -21.77 1.25 -25.02
C ASN A 550 -20.86 2.49 -25.11
N ILE A 551 -19.70 2.39 -25.78
CA ILE A 551 -18.84 3.55 -26.04
C ILE A 551 -19.52 4.49 -27.04
N VAL A 552 -19.67 5.77 -26.67
CA VAL A 552 -20.28 6.82 -27.52
C VAL A 552 -19.26 7.79 -28.09
N GLY A 553 -18.09 7.90 -27.46
CA GLY A 553 -17.00 8.75 -27.92
C GLY A 553 -15.67 8.31 -27.35
N VAL A 554 -14.59 8.66 -28.02
CA VAL A 554 -13.22 8.27 -27.65
C VAL A 554 -12.29 9.45 -27.80
N VAL A 555 -11.46 9.69 -26.79
CA VAL A 555 -10.26 10.52 -26.92
C VAL A 555 -9.04 9.63 -26.98
N GLN A 556 -8.24 9.80 -28.03
CA GLN A 556 -6.96 9.11 -28.18
C GLN A 556 -5.98 10.06 -28.87
N GLU A 557 -4.73 10.09 -28.40
CA GLU A 557 -3.68 10.98 -28.94
C GLU A 557 -4.04 12.48 -28.95
N GLY A 558 -5.01 12.88 -28.12
CA GLY A 558 -5.50 14.25 -28.04
C GLY A 558 -6.54 14.63 -29.10
N GLU A 559 -7.14 13.64 -29.77
CA GLU A 559 -8.24 13.82 -30.72
C GLU A 559 -9.53 13.17 -30.17
N LEU A 560 -10.65 13.89 -30.23
CA LEU A 560 -11.99 13.37 -29.89
C LEU A 560 -12.68 12.81 -31.15
N ASN A 561 -13.03 11.53 -31.12
CA ASN A 561 -13.85 10.86 -32.12
C ASN A 561 -15.21 10.46 -31.51
N VAL A 562 -16.30 10.98 -32.06
CA VAL A 562 -17.67 10.67 -31.64
C VAL A 562 -18.19 9.49 -32.46
N LEU A 563 -18.52 8.38 -31.79
CA LEU A 563 -18.96 7.13 -32.42
C LEU A 563 -20.49 7.03 -32.51
N ASP A 564 -21.20 7.58 -31.52
CA ASP A 564 -22.67 7.65 -31.48
C ASP A 564 -23.09 9.06 -31.11
N LYS A 565 -23.56 9.83 -32.09
CA LYS A 565 -23.83 11.25 -31.93
C LYS A 565 -25.00 11.51 -30.97
N ASP A 566 -26.08 10.74 -31.06
CA ASP A 566 -27.30 10.99 -30.30
C ASP A 566 -27.06 10.73 -28.81
N HIS A 567 -26.41 9.61 -28.48
CA HIS A 567 -26.07 9.31 -27.10
C HIS A 567 -24.91 10.16 -26.57
N PHE A 568 -23.98 10.61 -27.42
CA PHE A 568 -22.94 11.55 -27.02
C PHE A 568 -23.53 12.93 -26.68
N GLU A 569 -24.51 13.43 -27.42
CA GLU A 569 -25.21 14.68 -27.06
C GLU A 569 -26.02 14.52 -25.76
N ALA A 570 -26.65 13.37 -25.53
CA ALA A 570 -27.29 13.09 -24.24
C ALA A 570 -26.28 13.11 -23.07
N LEU A 571 -25.09 12.54 -23.27
CA LEU A 571 -23.99 12.61 -22.30
C LEU A 571 -23.48 14.04 -22.10
N ARG A 572 -23.39 14.83 -23.19
CA ARG A 572 -22.98 16.24 -23.14
C ARG A 572 -23.90 17.07 -22.24
N LEU A 573 -25.21 16.80 -22.26
CA LEU A 573 -26.19 17.49 -21.42
C LEU A 573 -25.96 17.27 -19.92
N THR A 574 -25.27 16.21 -19.50
CA THR A 574 -24.98 15.95 -18.08
C THR A 574 -23.84 16.83 -17.55
N ALA A 575 -22.96 17.33 -18.42
CA ALA A 575 -21.84 18.20 -18.05
C ALA A 575 -21.43 19.16 -19.20
N PRO A 576 -22.30 20.11 -19.61
CA PRO A 576 -22.14 20.85 -20.87
C PRO A 576 -20.80 21.59 -20.99
N GLU A 577 -20.42 22.33 -19.95
CA GLU A 577 -19.18 23.13 -19.91
C GLU A 577 -17.91 22.25 -19.99
N HIS A 578 -17.97 21.04 -19.43
CA HIS A 578 -16.85 20.10 -19.43
C HIS A 578 -16.64 19.47 -20.81
N PHE A 579 -17.73 19.14 -21.49
CA PHE A 579 -17.68 18.61 -22.86
C PHE A 579 -17.33 19.69 -23.90
N GLU A 580 -17.70 20.96 -23.67
CA GLU A 580 -17.23 22.09 -24.48
C GLU A 580 -15.70 22.28 -24.34
N ALA A 581 -15.20 22.26 -23.10
CA ALA A 581 -13.77 22.28 -22.84
C ALA A 581 -13.06 21.05 -23.44
N LEU A 582 -13.68 19.86 -23.38
CA LEU A 582 -13.16 18.64 -24.00
C LEU A 582 -12.97 18.83 -25.52
N GLY A 583 -14.00 19.34 -26.21
CA GLY A 583 -13.91 19.62 -27.64
C GLY A 583 -12.80 20.63 -27.98
N THR A 584 -12.57 21.61 -27.11
CA THR A 584 -11.51 22.62 -27.30
C THR A 584 -10.11 22.05 -27.06
N VAL A 585 -9.95 21.18 -26.06
CA VAL A 585 -8.63 20.62 -25.70
C VAL A 585 -8.26 19.43 -26.60
N ALA A 586 -9.24 18.65 -27.04
CA ALA A 586 -9.07 17.46 -27.86
C ALA A 586 -9.24 17.71 -29.37
N SER A 587 -9.03 18.95 -29.83
CA SER A 587 -9.17 19.37 -31.24
C SER A 587 -7.84 19.77 -31.89
N LYS A 588 -6.74 19.09 -31.56
CA LYS A 588 -5.49 19.36 -32.29
C LYS A 588 -5.66 19.07 -33.78
N ILE A 589 -5.58 20.15 -34.55
CA ILE A 589 -5.56 20.21 -36.00
C ILE A 589 -4.41 19.33 -36.51
N SER A 590 -4.75 18.28 -37.26
CA SER A 590 -3.82 17.59 -38.16
C SER A 590 -3.08 18.66 -38.98
N PRO A 591 -1.72 18.70 -39.00
CA PRO A 591 -1.04 19.54 -39.97
C PRO A 591 -1.46 19.03 -41.33
N SER A 592 -2.26 19.85 -42.03
CA SER A 592 -2.72 19.58 -43.39
C SER A 592 -1.53 19.07 -44.19
N PHE A 593 -1.63 17.86 -44.72
CA PHE A 593 -0.75 17.42 -45.80
C PHE A 593 -0.79 18.52 -46.87
N CYS A 594 0.31 19.25 -47.02
CA CYS A 594 0.54 20.03 -48.23
C CYS A 594 0.54 19.03 -49.38
N THR A 595 -0.54 19.04 -50.16
CA THR A 595 -0.56 18.54 -51.52
C THR A 595 0.56 19.29 -52.26
N ILE A 596 1.69 18.62 -52.48
CA ILE A 596 2.62 19.02 -53.53
C ILE A 596 2.12 18.33 -54.79
N LEU A 597 1.69 19.17 -55.73
CA LEU A 597 1.27 18.84 -57.09
C LEU A 597 2.29 17.98 -57.83
#